data_AF-A0A392N0Q8-F1
#
_entry.id   AF-A0A392N0Q8-F1
#
_cell.length_a   1.000
_cell.length_b   1.000
_cell.length_c   1.000
_cell.angle_alpha   90.00
_cell.angle_beta   90.00
_cell.angle_gamma   90.00
#
_symmetry.space_group_name_H-M   'P 1'
#
loop_
_entity.id
_entity.type
_entity.pdbx_description
1 polymer ?
#
loop_
_entity_poly.entity_id
_entity_poly.type
_entity_poly.pdbx_seq_one_letter_code
_entity_poly.pdbx_strand_id
1 'polypeptide(L)'
;MQTNLGDICLFKGQPYAVDDSGRTIRVGPDNSSVQLVAEPLVDGGGLRKLLVESEGDLLLADIHDRLYIDFPCHDPIRIDLFKLNEKEKKWVKLTNLGDRVLFLGECCSFTVSASDLCGSKGNCVILLDNLIESWTKMRPETCILHLDEGRLSLLSDDPEYSNLFWPPPEWIVKSC
;
A
#
# COMPACT_ATOMS: atom_id res chain seq x y z
N MET A 1 1.62 27.21 -3.02
CA MET A 1 1.42 26.25 -1.92
C MET A 1 2.45 25.16 -2.10
N GLN A 2 3.23 24.87 -1.06
CA GLN A 2 4.28 23.85 -1.10
C GLN A 2 3.60 22.51 -0.76
N THR A 3 3.43 21.65 -1.76
CA THR A 3 2.87 20.31 -1.59
C THR A 3 3.97 19.40 -1.08
N ASN A 4 3.73 18.66 0.01
CA ASN A 4 4.66 17.64 0.46
C ASN A 4 4.58 16.44 -0.48
N LEU A 5 5.73 15.94 -0.91
CA LEU A 5 5.82 14.70 -1.68
C LEU A 5 5.35 13.54 -0.77
N GLY A 6 4.36 12.78 -1.24
CA GLY A 6 3.84 11.61 -0.55
C GLY A 6 4.73 10.39 -0.82
N ASP A 7 4.79 9.96 -2.07
CA ASP A 7 5.54 8.77 -2.48
C ASP A 7 5.93 8.83 -3.97
N ILE A 8 6.86 7.98 -4.39
CA ILE A 8 7.32 7.82 -5.75
C ILE A 8 7.35 6.34 -6.14
N CYS A 9 6.82 6.01 -7.31
CA CYS A 9 6.81 4.65 -7.84
C CYS A 9 7.27 4.63 -9.30
N LEU A 10 8.01 3.59 -9.68
CA LEU A 10 8.36 3.35 -11.08
C LEU A 10 7.22 2.58 -11.75
N PHE A 11 6.58 3.20 -12.74
CA PHE A 11 5.46 2.60 -13.46
C PHE A 11 5.66 2.72 -14.97
N LYS A 12 5.53 1.59 -15.69
CA LYS A 12 5.80 1.51 -17.14
C LYS A 12 7.15 2.12 -17.54
N GLY A 13 8.17 1.93 -16.69
CA GLY A 13 9.53 2.44 -16.90
C GLY A 13 9.72 3.93 -16.67
N GLN A 14 8.74 4.64 -16.08
CA GLN A 14 8.83 6.07 -15.80
C GLN A 14 8.52 6.37 -14.32
N PRO A 15 9.12 7.42 -13.72
CA PRO A 15 8.81 7.81 -12.35
C PRO A 15 7.46 8.51 -12.26
N TYR A 16 6.62 8.06 -11.33
CA TYR A 16 5.36 8.69 -10.94
C TYR A 16 5.48 9.14 -9.51
N ALA A 17 5.10 10.39 -9.25
CA ALA A 17 5.16 11.00 -7.93
C ALA A 17 3.77 11.48 -7.53
N VAL A 18 3.38 11.17 -6.30
CA VAL A 18 2.12 11.61 -5.69
C VAL A 18 2.41 12.58 -4.55
N ASP A 19 1.58 13.61 -4.40
CA ASP A 19 1.60 14.48 -3.22
C ASP A 19 0.57 14.05 -2.17
N ASP A 20 0.56 14.74 -1.02
CA ASP A 20 -0.37 14.50 0.08
C ASP A 20 -1.87 14.55 -0.31
N SER A 21 -2.23 15.31 -1.34
CA SER A 21 -3.60 15.42 -1.87
C SER A 21 -4.00 14.26 -2.78
N GLY A 22 -3.06 13.39 -3.14
CA GLY A 22 -3.26 12.34 -4.14
C GLY A 22 -3.09 12.83 -5.59
N ARG A 23 -2.71 14.10 -5.80
CA ARG A 23 -2.38 14.59 -7.14
C ARG A 23 -1.11 13.89 -7.60
N THR A 24 -1.12 13.39 -8.83
CA THR A 24 -0.02 12.57 -9.34
C THR A 24 0.51 13.13 -10.64
N ILE A 25 1.83 13.21 -10.70
CA ILE A 25 2.59 13.60 -11.87
C ILE A 25 3.45 12.44 -12.36
N ARG A 26 3.76 12.48 -13.65
CA ARG A 26 4.75 11.62 -14.29
C ARG A 26 5.91 12.47 -14.75
N VAL A 27 7.12 11.98 -14.51
CA VAL A 27 8.36 12.59 -15.03
C VAL A 27 8.66 11.98 -16.40
N GLY A 28 8.88 12.85 -17.40
CA GLY A 28 9.23 12.46 -18.76
C GLY A 28 10.58 11.74 -18.83
N PRO A 29 10.83 10.98 -19.90
CA PRO A 29 11.99 10.08 -20.01
C PRO A 29 13.35 10.79 -20.06
N ASP A 30 13.37 12.10 -20.33
CA ASP A 30 14.54 12.96 -20.35
C ASP A 30 14.65 13.85 -19.10
N ASN A 31 13.81 13.61 -18.09
CA ASN A 31 13.67 14.44 -16.89
C ASN A 31 13.36 15.93 -17.18
N SER A 32 12.95 16.28 -18.40
CA SER A 32 12.75 17.68 -18.81
C SER A 32 11.29 18.13 -18.73
N SER A 33 10.36 17.17 -18.70
CA SER A 33 8.92 17.43 -18.66
C SER A 33 8.25 16.74 -17.49
N VAL A 34 7.29 17.45 -16.89
CA VAL A 34 6.41 16.92 -15.83
C VAL A 34 4.99 16.98 -16.35
N GLN A 35 4.28 15.86 -16.33
CA GLN A 35 2.92 15.76 -16.85
C GLN A 35 1.96 15.34 -15.73
N LEU A 36 0.86 16.08 -15.59
CA LEU A 36 -0.22 15.71 -14.69
C LEU A 36 -0.95 14.47 -15.22
N VAL A 37 -0.99 13.41 -14.41
CA VAL A 37 -1.64 12.13 -14.74
C VAL A 37 -2.81 11.83 -13.84
N ALA A 38 -2.92 12.47 -12.67
CA ALA A 38 -4.12 12.45 -11.85
C ALA A 38 -4.32 13.77 -11.10
N GLU A 39 -5.55 14.28 -11.12
CA GLU A 39 -6.01 15.34 -10.22
C GLU A 39 -6.05 14.86 -8.76
N PRO A 40 -6.05 15.78 -7.78
CA PRO A 40 -6.25 15.44 -6.37
C PRO A 40 -7.45 14.51 -6.13
N LEU A 41 -7.37 13.68 -5.10
CA LEU A 41 -8.46 12.79 -4.72
C LEU A 41 -9.68 13.60 -4.26
N VAL A 42 -10.84 13.32 -4.87
CA VAL A 42 -12.13 13.90 -4.45
C VAL A 42 -12.66 13.20 -3.19
N ASP A 43 -12.53 11.87 -3.15
CA ASP A 43 -13.03 11.01 -2.06
C ASP A 43 -11.88 10.46 -1.19
N GLY A 44 -10.76 11.18 -1.14
CA GLY A 44 -9.60 10.85 -0.32
C GLY A 44 -9.63 11.56 1.04
N GLY A 45 -8.48 11.57 1.70
CA GLY A 45 -8.27 12.32 2.94
C GLY A 45 -7.40 11.60 3.95
N GLY A 46 -6.71 10.53 3.54
CA GLY A 46 -5.69 9.92 4.37
C GLY A 46 -4.45 10.81 4.47
N LEU A 47 -3.67 10.58 5.52
CA LEU A 47 -2.46 11.35 5.81
C LEU A 47 -1.28 10.92 4.95
N ARG A 48 -1.29 9.68 4.45
CA ARG A 48 -0.22 9.12 3.62
C ARG A 48 -0.75 8.50 2.35
N LYS A 49 0.05 8.63 1.30
CA LYS A 49 -0.21 8.18 -0.06
C LYS A 49 0.94 7.28 -0.46
N LEU A 50 0.66 6.02 -0.77
CA LEU A 50 1.65 5.07 -1.27
C LEU A 50 1.27 4.61 -2.67
N LEU A 51 2.21 4.67 -3.60
CA LEU A 51 2.04 4.24 -4.98
C LEU A 51 2.60 2.84 -5.17
N VAL A 52 1.83 1.97 -5.82
CA VAL A 52 2.24 0.58 -6.04
C VAL A 52 1.89 0.14 -7.45
N GLU A 53 2.87 -0.43 -8.16
CA GLU A 53 2.63 -1.09 -9.43
C GLU A 53 2.04 -2.48 -9.20
N SER A 54 1.01 -2.82 -9.97
CA SER A 54 0.35 -4.12 -9.92
C SER A 54 -0.15 -4.51 -11.30
N GLU A 55 0.47 -5.52 -11.92
CA GLU A 55 0.07 -6.09 -13.21
C GLU A 55 -0.17 -5.06 -14.34
N GLY A 56 0.70 -4.06 -14.44
CA GLY A 56 0.59 -3.01 -15.45
C GLY A 56 -0.43 -1.92 -15.12
N ASP A 57 -1.03 -1.96 -13.93
CA ASP A 57 -1.80 -0.88 -13.33
C ASP A 57 -0.99 -0.16 -12.25
N LEU A 58 -1.29 1.13 -12.06
CA LEU A 58 -0.77 1.91 -10.93
C LEU A 58 -1.89 2.07 -9.91
N LEU A 59 -1.61 1.61 -8.70
CA LEU A 59 -2.48 1.72 -7.54
C LEU A 59 -2.00 2.82 -6.61
N LEU A 60 -2.95 3.43 -5.91
CA LEU A 60 -2.71 4.39 -4.84
C LEU A 60 -3.42 3.88 -3.58
N ALA A 61 -2.66 3.68 -2.51
CA ALA A 61 -3.19 3.46 -1.18
C ALA A 61 -3.26 4.80 -0.43
N ASP A 62 -4.47 5.24 -0.11
CA ASP A 62 -4.72 6.39 0.75
C ASP A 62 -4.99 5.91 2.18
N ILE A 63 -4.05 6.18 3.08
CA ILE A 63 -4.02 5.61 4.43
C ILE A 63 -4.51 6.67 5.41
N HIS A 64 -5.67 6.41 6.00
CA HIS A 64 -6.28 7.26 6.99
C HIS A 64 -5.70 6.95 8.35
N ASP A 65 -4.73 7.75 8.75
CA ASP A 65 -4.13 7.69 10.08
C ASP A 65 -5.18 8.11 11.12
N ARG A 66 -5.66 7.15 11.91
CA ARG A 66 -6.34 7.40 13.18
C ARG A 66 -5.50 6.91 14.37
N LEU A 67 -4.19 6.77 14.21
CA LEU A 67 -3.30 6.17 15.21
C LEU A 67 -3.00 7.09 16.41
N TYR A 68 -3.85 8.08 16.69
CA TYR A 68 -3.86 8.78 17.98
C TYR A 68 -4.41 7.85 19.07
N ILE A 69 -3.60 6.87 19.47
CA ILE A 69 -3.92 5.91 20.52
C ILE A 69 -3.23 6.37 21.81
N ASP A 70 -3.72 7.48 22.38
CA ASP A 70 -3.74 7.64 23.85
C ASP A 70 -5.04 7.05 24.45
N PHE A 71 -5.89 6.45 23.61
CA PHE A 71 -7.16 5.84 24.02
C PHE A 71 -7.30 4.42 23.46
N PRO A 72 -7.90 3.48 24.22
CA PRO A 72 -8.12 2.09 23.80
C PRO A 72 -9.30 1.99 22.80
N CYS A 73 -9.33 2.85 21.80
CA CYS A 73 -10.41 2.96 20.82
C CYS A 73 -10.08 2.13 19.58
N HIS A 74 -10.83 1.05 19.41
CA HIS A 74 -10.79 0.05 18.36
C HIS A 74 -11.18 0.54 16.95
N ASP A 75 -10.74 1.72 16.51
CA ASP A 75 -10.99 2.13 15.13
C ASP A 75 -9.98 1.42 14.20
N PRO A 76 -10.42 0.54 13.29
CA PRO A 76 -9.52 -0.18 12.40
C PRO A 76 -8.81 0.82 11.47
N ILE A 77 -7.55 0.52 11.15
CA ILE A 77 -6.79 1.21 10.10
C ILE A 77 -7.65 1.22 8.84
N ARG A 78 -7.99 2.41 8.34
CA ARG A 78 -8.76 2.56 7.11
C ARG A 78 -7.80 2.87 5.97
N ILE A 79 -7.84 2.02 4.94
CA ILE A 79 -7.09 2.17 3.71
C ILE A 79 -8.09 2.23 2.57
N ASP A 80 -8.09 3.32 1.83
CA ASP A 80 -8.85 3.43 0.59
C ASP A 80 -7.88 3.19 -0.58
N LEU A 81 -8.21 2.21 -1.43
CA LEU A 81 -7.42 1.89 -2.61
C LEU A 81 -8.01 2.56 -3.84
N PHE A 82 -7.15 3.00 -4.74
CA PHE A 82 -7.54 3.60 -6.01
C PHE A 82 -6.66 3.06 -7.14
N LYS A 83 -7.24 2.98 -8.33
CA LYS A 83 -6.54 2.66 -9.59
C LYS A 83 -6.46 3.90 -10.47
N LEU A 84 -5.30 4.11 -11.09
CA LEU A 84 -5.10 5.24 -11.99
C LEU A 84 -5.88 5.06 -13.30
N ASN A 85 -6.68 6.07 -13.65
CA ASN A 85 -7.20 6.24 -15.00
C ASN A 85 -6.46 7.40 -15.67
N GLU A 86 -5.37 7.08 -16.38
CA GLU A 86 -4.53 8.07 -17.07
C GLU A 86 -5.32 8.90 -18.10
N LYS A 87 -6.30 8.28 -18.78
CA LYS A 87 -7.09 8.95 -19.83
C LYS A 87 -7.96 10.06 -19.27
N GLU A 88 -8.58 9.80 -18.12
CA GLU A 88 -9.46 10.76 -17.44
C GLU A 88 -8.73 11.60 -16.39
N LYS A 89 -7.42 11.37 -16.21
CA LYS A 89 -6.57 12.02 -15.22
C LYS A 89 -7.15 11.97 -13.82
N LYS A 90 -7.61 10.79 -13.39
CA LYS A 90 -8.24 10.62 -12.09
C LYS A 90 -7.92 9.27 -11.45
N TRP A 91 -8.06 9.24 -10.14
CA TRP A 91 -8.06 8.04 -9.34
C TRP A 91 -9.48 7.47 -9.25
N VAL A 92 -9.62 6.18 -9.55
CA VAL A 92 -10.90 5.46 -9.46
C VAL A 92 -10.84 4.53 -8.27
N LYS A 93 -11.79 4.64 -7.34
CA LYS A 93 -11.83 3.82 -6.13
C LYS A 93 -11.87 2.33 -6.49
N LEU A 94 -11.02 1.56 -5.84
CA LEU A 94 -10.86 0.13 -6.01
C LEU A 94 -11.26 -0.57 -4.71
N THR A 95 -12.21 -1.50 -4.81
CA THR A 95 -12.70 -2.26 -3.66
C THR A 95 -12.24 -3.71 -3.65
N ASN A 96 -11.55 -4.13 -4.71
CA ASN A 96 -11.15 -5.52 -4.91
C ASN A 96 -9.83 -5.61 -5.69
N LEU A 97 -8.86 -6.35 -5.13
CA LEU A 97 -7.54 -6.64 -5.72
C LEU A 97 -7.51 -7.99 -6.47
N GLY A 98 -8.62 -8.73 -6.48
CA GLY A 98 -8.74 -10.05 -7.08
C GLY A 98 -7.86 -11.08 -6.37
N ASP A 99 -7.01 -11.77 -7.12
CA ASP A 99 -6.04 -12.72 -6.58
C ASP A 99 -4.81 -12.03 -5.96
N ARG A 100 -4.74 -10.69 -5.93
CA ARG A 100 -3.52 -10.00 -5.46
C ARG A 100 -3.52 -9.77 -3.95
N VAL A 101 -2.33 -9.86 -3.37
CA VAL A 101 -1.99 -9.42 -2.01
C VAL A 101 -1.07 -8.21 -2.13
N LEU A 102 -1.47 -7.11 -1.50
CA LEU A 102 -0.74 -5.84 -1.50
C LEU A 102 0.07 -5.70 -0.21
N PHE A 103 1.39 -5.62 -0.32
CA PHE A 103 2.28 -5.34 0.79
C PHE A 103 2.58 -3.85 0.85
N LEU A 104 2.30 -3.22 1.98
CA LEU A 104 2.60 -1.83 2.26
C LEU A 104 3.71 -1.74 3.31
N GLY A 105 4.83 -1.13 2.94
CA GLY A 105 5.97 -0.88 3.80
C GLY A 105 6.44 0.57 3.71
N GLU A 106 7.21 1.04 4.70
CA GLU A 106 7.71 2.42 4.72
C GLU A 106 8.67 2.70 3.55
N CYS A 107 9.55 1.75 3.26
CA CYS A 107 10.58 1.89 2.23
C CYS A 107 10.18 1.27 0.88
N CYS A 108 9.32 0.26 0.90
CA CYS A 108 8.90 -0.45 -0.30
C CYS A 108 7.48 -0.99 -0.14
N SER A 109 6.70 -0.83 -1.20
CA SER A 109 5.37 -1.41 -1.33
C SER A 109 5.29 -2.16 -2.66
N PHE A 110 4.65 -3.33 -2.66
CA PHE A 110 4.62 -4.23 -3.83
C PHE A 110 3.38 -5.13 -3.79
N THR A 111 3.07 -5.76 -4.93
CA THR A 111 1.97 -6.74 -5.02
C THR A 111 2.48 -8.11 -5.44
N VAL A 112 1.81 -9.15 -4.94
CA VAL A 112 2.10 -10.56 -5.27
C VAL A 112 0.78 -11.26 -5.57
N SER A 113 0.81 -12.29 -6.42
CA SER A 113 -0.36 -13.16 -6.61
C SER A 113 -0.50 -14.08 -5.40
N ALA A 114 -1.71 -14.22 -4.89
CA ALA A 114 -1.98 -15.12 -3.77
C ALA A 114 -1.79 -16.59 -4.18
N SER A 115 -1.98 -16.91 -5.47
CA SER A 115 -1.63 -18.21 -6.02
C SER A 115 -0.12 -18.52 -5.94
N ASP A 116 0.74 -17.51 -6.00
CA ASP A 116 2.19 -17.67 -5.78
C ASP A 116 2.54 -17.82 -4.28
N LEU A 117 1.65 -17.38 -3.38
CA LEU A 117 1.79 -17.47 -1.92
C LEU A 117 1.20 -18.78 -1.37
N CYS A 118 1.47 -19.91 -2.02
CA CYS A 118 1.00 -21.23 -1.59
C CYS A 118 -0.54 -21.35 -1.43
N GLY A 119 -1.30 -20.55 -2.18
CA GLY A 119 -2.77 -20.59 -2.14
C GLY A 119 -3.40 -19.79 -0.99
N SER A 120 -2.67 -18.84 -0.42
CA SER A 120 -3.26 -17.83 0.48
C SER A 120 -4.46 -17.13 -0.20
N LYS A 121 -5.33 -16.53 0.61
CA LYS A 121 -6.43 -15.74 0.09
C LYS A 121 -5.93 -14.50 -0.68
N GLY A 122 -6.53 -14.20 -1.83
CA GLY A 122 -6.33 -12.91 -2.50
C GLY A 122 -7.09 -11.78 -1.80
N ASN A 123 -7.14 -10.61 -2.44
CA ASN A 123 -7.92 -9.47 -1.99
C ASN A 123 -7.57 -8.95 -0.59
N CYS A 124 -6.28 -8.96 -0.25
CA CYS A 124 -5.78 -8.59 1.07
C CYS A 124 -4.67 -7.54 0.98
N VAL A 125 -4.56 -6.73 2.02
CA VAL A 125 -3.48 -5.76 2.21
C VAL A 125 -2.70 -6.11 3.48
N ILE A 126 -1.39 -6.32 3.37
CA ILE A 126 -0.50 -6.60 4.48
C ILE A 126 0.28 -5.33 4.81
N LEU A 127 0.11 -4.80 6.01
CA LEU A 127 0.88 -3.68 6.54
C LEU A 127 2.10 -4.22 7.28
N LEU A 128 3.28 -3.90 6.79
CA LEU A 128 4.54 -4.33 7.39
C LEU A 128 4.83 -3.58 8.69
N ASP A 129 5.55 -4.24 9.58
CA ASP A 129 5.97 -3.74 10.88
C ASP A 129 6.66 -2.37 10.81
N ASN A 130 7.60 -2.18 9.88
CA ASN A 130 8.33 -0.92 9.69
C ASN A 130 7.41 0.28 9.39
N LEU A 131 6.34 0.05 8.64
CA LEU A 131 5.35 1.06 8.34
C LEU A 131 4.60 1.46 9.61
N ILE A 132 4.25 0.47 10.43
CA ILE A 132 3.53 0.65 11.70
C ILE A 132 4.42 1.28 12.77
N GLU A 133 5.72 0.94 12.82
CA GLU A 133 6.72 1.59 13.68
C GLU A 133 6.82 3.08 13.41
N SER A 134 6.84 3.45 12.12
CA SER A 134 6.92 4.86 11.72
C SER A 134 5.70 5.68 12.14
N TRP A 135 4.58 5.02 12.50
CA TRP A 135 3.30 5.64 12.80
C TRP A 135 2.85 5.53 14.25
N THR A 136 3.31 4.51 14.97
CA THR A 136 2.84 4.22 16.33
C THR A 136 3.98 3.98 17.30
N LYS A 137 3.75 4.27 18.58
CA LYS A 137 4.62 3.81 19.68
C LYS A 137 4.28 2.39 20.15
N MET A 138 3.31 1.74 19.51
CA MET A 138 2.93 0.37 19.86
C MET A 138 4.02 -0.61 19.42
N ARG A 139 3.96 -1.82 19.96
CA ARG A 139 4.80 -2.90 19.44
C ARG A 139 4.42 -3.12 17.98
N PRO A 140 5.38 -3.01 17.06
CA PRO A 140 5.10 -3.20 15.66
C PRO A 140 4.80 -4.67 15.41
N GLU A 141 3.61 -4.93 14.92
CA GLU A 141 3.17 -6.25 14.54
C GLU A 141 2.51 -6.14 13.17
N THR A 142 2.92 -6.99 12.24
CA THR A 142 2.37 -7.01 10.89
C THR A 142 0.87 -7.27 10.94
N CYS A 143 0.10 -6.43 10.26
CA CYS A 143 -1.36 -6.51 10.20
C CYS A 143 -1.82 -6.90 8.81
N ILE A 144 -2.93 -7.63 8.74
CA ILE A 144 -3.61 -8.00 7.49
C ILE A 144 -4.97 -7.33 7.47
N LEU A 145 -5.29 -6.65 6.38
CA LEU A 145 -6.61 -6.10 6.09
C LEU A 145 -7.25 -6.94 4.98
N HIS A 146 -8.29 -7.69 5.33
CA HIS A 146 -9.10 -8.42 4.35
C HIS A 146 -10.15 -7.47 3.76
N LEU A 147 -10.05 -7.16 2.47
CA LEU A 147 -10.91 -6.16 1.83
C LEU A 147 -12.37 -6.60 1.70
N ASP A 148 -12.63 -7.91 1.62
CA ASP A 148 -14.00 -8.46 1.57
C ASP A 148 -14.82 -8.11 2.81
N GLU A 149 -14.17 -8.15 3.98
CA GLU A 149 -14.82 -7.99 5.29
C GLU A 149 -14.55 -6.60 5.90
N GLY A 150 -13.60 -5.85 5.34
CA GLY A 150 -13.09 -4.61 5.93
C GLY A 150 -12.47 -4.83 7.32
N ARG A 151 -11.99 -6.05 7.59
CA ARG A 151 -11.52 -6.47 8.91
C ARG A 151 -9.99 -6.50 8.95
N LEU A 152 -9.45 -5.95 10.04
CA LEU A 152 -8.04 -6.06 10.40
C LEU A 152 -7.82 -7.30 11.28
N SER A 153 -6.79 -8.09 10.97
CA SER A 153 -6.28 -9.21 11.76
C SER A 153 -4.77 -9.04 11.95
N LEU A 154 -4.22 -9.65 13.00
CA LEU A 154 -2.77 -9.76 13.14
C LEU A 154 -2.26 -10.91 12.28
N LEU A 155 -1.08 -10.76 11.70
CA LEU A 155 -0.42 -11.84 10.95
C LEU A 155 -0.24 -13.10 11.81
N SER A 156 -0.04 -12.94 13.12
CA SER A 156 0.09 -14.03 14.09
C SER A 156 -1.21 -14.82 14.32
N ASP A 157 -2.36 -14.20 14.05
CA ASP A 157 -3.68 -14.84 14.16
C ASP A 157 -4.11 -15.55 12.88
N ASP A 158 -3.37 -15.37 11.77
CA ASP A 158 -3.69 -15.93 10.45
C ASP A 158 -2.59 -16.90 9.96
N PRO A 159 -2.73 -18.22 10.25
CA PRO A 159 -1.73 -19.22 9.91
C PRO A 159 -1.41 -19.31 8.41
N GLU A 160 -2.35 -18.97 7.52
CA GLU A 160 -2.11 -19.02 6.07
C GLU A 160 -0.99 -18.06 5.66
N TYR A 161 -0.95 -16.90 6.31
CA TYR A 161 0.10 -15.91 6.07
C TYR A 161 1.28 -16.03 7.04
N SER A 162 1.09 -16.42 8.31
CA SER A 162 2.23 -16.57 9.23
C SER A 162 3.24 -17.61 8.73
N ASN A 163 2.76 -18.68 8.09
CA ASN A 163 3.59 -19.75 7.53
C ASN A 163 4.44 -19.30 6.32
N LEU A 164 4.14 -18.16 5.69
CA LEU A 164 4.97 -17.59 4.63
C LEU A 164 6.29 -17.04 5.16
N PHE A 165 6.28 -16.56 6.40
CA PHE A 165 7.44 -15.91 7.04
C PHE A 165 8.18 -16.85 7.98
N TRP A 166 7.53 -17.92 8.46
CA TRP A 166 8.10 -18.84 9.43
C TRP A 166 7.73 -20.30 9.14
N PRO A 167 8.68 -21.25 9.17
CA PRO A 167 10.10 -21.07 9.48
C PRO A 167 10.84 -20.31 8.36
N PRO A 168 11.93 -19.60 8.67
CA PRO A 168 12.68 -18.86 7.67
C PRO A 168 13.20 -19.84 6.62
N PRO A 169 13.17 -19.47 5.33
CA PRO A 169 13.76 -20.27 4.27
C PRO A 169 15.22 -20.63 4.58
N GLU A 170 15.64 -21.86 4.25
CA GLU A 170 16.99 -22.36 4.57
C GLU A 170 18.14 -21.44 4.11
N TRP A 171 17.95 -20.70 3.02
CA TRP A 171 18.96 -19.79 2.47
C TRP A 171 19.20 -18.56 3.35
N ILE A 172 18.20 -18.13 4.14
CA ILE A 172 18.36 -17.08 5.16
C ILE A 172 19.17 -17.65 6.33
N VAL A 173 18.84 -18.86 6.77
CA VAL A 173 19.44 -19.48 7.97
C VAL A 173 20.91 -19.86 7.77
N LYS A 174 21.34 -20.13 6.53
CA LYS A 174 22.75 -20.43 6.19
C LYS A 174 23.65 -19.19 6.09
N SER A 175 23.07 -17.98 6.16
CA SER A 175 23.81 -16.71 6.02
C SER A 175 24.22 -16.09 7.36
N CYS A 176 24.10 -16.84 8.46
CA CYS A 176 24.51 -16.45 9.81
C CYS A 176 25.63 -17.33 10.36
#